data_AF-A0A396GP62-F1
#
_entry.id   AF-A0A396GP62-F1
#
_cell.length_a   1.000
_cell.length_b   1.000
_cell.length_c   1.000
_cell.angle_alpha   90.00
_cell.angle_beta   90.00
_cell.angle_gamma   90.00
#
_symmetry.space_group_name_H-M   'P 1'
#
loop_
_entity.id
_entity.type
_entity.pdbx_description
1 polymer ?
#
loop_
_entity_poly.entity_id
_entity_poly.type
_entity_poly.pdbx_seq_one_letter_code
_entity_poly.pdbx_strand_id
1 'polypeptide(L)'
;MAHLMYLRYRKFKDLPNRFHRTLLPDLERISTTSKAYITEANYQMTKGFKPYVGKKYAPTIATLVSSIFVLIPLLLVSLLCNKIKTYFSLQKILIFIQIYLSLYFTTLCISTLITGVEPLKFLFTTSQSTYICFQVLQTLGYVFYLLLLVMYLVLVFSTECGLGSKFLSLGQIFVGFSIGLHYYVTVFHKVVLRQPPKSNWKIHGIYATCFLLICLFAGADRRKKAYVENDGEEGKKN
;
A
#
# COMPACT_ATOMS: atom_id res chain seq x y z
N MET A 1 1.75 48.34 -42.96
CA MET A 1 1.15 47.42 -41.97
C MET A 1 0.48 46.19 -42.59
N ALA A 2 -0.36 46.31 -43.64
CA ALA A 2 -1.09 45.18 -44.24
C ALA A 2 -0.22 44.04 -44.81
N HIS A 3 0.94 44.35 -45.38
CA HIS A 3 1.85 43.34 -45.98
C HIS A 3 2.48 42.39 -44.93
N LEU A 4 2.79 42.91 -43.74
CA LEU A 4 3.31 42.10 -42.62
C LEU A 4 2.23 41.18 -42.03
N MET A 5 0.98 41.62 -42.03
CA MET A 5 -0.16 40.82 -41.58
C MET A 5 -0.47 39.67 -42.56
N TYR A 6 -0.35 39.93 -43.88
CA TYR A 6 -0.51 38.92 -44.93
C TYR A 6 0.57 37.83 -44.89
N LEU A 7 1.83 38.21 -44.65
CA LEU A 7 2.94 37.25 -44.48
C LEU A 7 2.78 36.38 -43.23
N ARG A 8 2.29 36.95 -42.13
CA ARG A 8 1.99 36.20 -40.90
C ARG A 8 0.84 35.20 -41.11
N TYR A 9 -0.22 35.61 -41.82
CA TYR A 9 -1.36 34.76 -42.15
C TYR A 9 -0.97 33.55 -43.03
N ARG A 10 -0.15 33.75 -44.08
CA ARG A 10 0.38 32.62 -44.87
C ARG A 10 1.22 31.65 -44.04
N LYS A 11 2.10 32.18 -43.17
CA LYS A 11 2.96 31.34 -42.33
C LYS A 11 2.17 30.45 -41.37
N PHE A 12 1.06 30.95 -40.82
CA PHE A 12 0.14 30.15 -40.00
C PHE A 12 -0.67 29.15 -40.83
N LYS A 13 -1.06 29.48 -42.07
CA LYS A 13 -1.79 28.57 -42.97
C LYS A 13 -0.91 27.41 -43.47
N ASP A 14 0.40 27.60 -43.60
CA ASP A 14 1.36 26.56 -44.02
C ASP A 14 1.92 25.70 -42.87
N LEU A 15 1.65 26.08 -41.62
CA LEU A 15 2.12 25.37 -40.43
C LEU A 15 1.65 23.90 -40.37
N PRO A 16 0.37 23.58 -40.66
CA PRO A 16 -0.12 22.20 -40.68
C PRO A 16 0.56 21.33 -41.75
N ASN A 17 0.80 21.88 -42.95
CA ASN A 17 1.47 21.17 -44.04
C ASN A 17 2.94 20.86 -43.72
N ARG A 18 3.64 21.78 -43.04
CA ARG A 18 5.00 21.52 -42.54
C ARG A 18 5.01 20.47 -41.44
N PHE A 19 4.08 20.55 -40.50
CA PHE A 19 3.91 19.56 -39.42
C PHE A 19 3.68 18.16 -39.98
N HIS A 20 2.81 18.03 -40.99
CA HIS A 20 2.51 16.76 -41.65
C HIS A 20 3.71 16.20 -42.42
N ARG A 21 4.50 17.06 -43.10
CA ARG A 21 5.68 16.62 -43.87
C ARG A 21 6.88 16.21 -43.01
N THR A 22 7.08 16.83 -41.85
CA THR A 22 8.28 16.56 -41.04
C THR A 22 8.02 15.64 -39.86
N LEU A 23 6.91 15.84 -39.12
CA LEU A 23 6.73 15.13 -37.84
C LEU A 23 6.08 13.76 -37.98
N LEU A 24 5.16 13.55 -38.92
CA LEU A 24 4.57 12.23 -39.14
C LEU A 24 5.59 11.14 -39.51
N PRO A 25 6.48 11.35 -40.50
CA PRO A 25 7.47 10.33 -40.84
C PRO A 25 8.49 10.11 -39.72
N ASP A 26 8.85 11.16 -38.98
CA ASP A 26 9.74 11.02 -37.81
C ASP A 26 9.06 10.29 -36.66
N LEU A 27 7.77 10.51 -36.39
CA LEU A 27 7.03 9.72 -35.40
C LEU A 27 6.91 8.26 -35.82
N GLU A 28 6.69 7.98 -37.10
CA GLU A 28 6.62 6.61 -37.61
C GLU A 28 7.97 5.91 -37.50
N ARG A 29 9.07 6.62 -37.83
CA ARG A 29 10.43 6.13 -37.65
C ARG A 29 10.76 5.90 -36.18
N ILE A 30 10.43 6.84 -35.28
CA ILE A 30 10.65 6.70 -33.84
C ILE A 30 9.78 5.56 -33.29
N SER A 31 8.54 5.42 -33.74
CA SER A 31 7.62 4.35 -33.33
C SER A 31 8.14 2.96 -33.74
N THR A 32 8.58 2.82 -34.99
CA THR A 32 9.15 1.55 -35.50
C THR A 32 10.47 1.21 -34.81
N THR A 33 11.36 2.18 -34.64
CA THR A 33 12.64 1.98 -33.95
C THR A 33 12.43 1.66 -32.47
N SER A 34 11.53 2.38 -31.79
CA SER A 34 11.16 2.13 -30.39
C SER A 34 10.55 0.73 -30.21
N LYS A 35 9.66 0.31 -31.11
CA LYS A 35 9.11 -1.06 -31.11
C LYS A 35 10.20 -2.11 -31.28
N ALA A 36 11.17 -1.89 -32.18
CA ALA A 36 12.28 -2.82 -32.38
C ALA A 36 13.14 -2.95 -31.12
N TYR A 37 13.52 -1.83 -30.48
CA TYR A 37 14.26 -1.83 -29.23
C TYR A 37 13.51 -2.51 -28.07
N ILE A 38 12.21 -2.21 -27.92
CA ILE A 38 11.37 -2.84 -26.89
C ILE A 38 11.25 -4.35 -27.14
N THR A 39 11.13 -4.77 -28.40
CA THR A 39 11.03 -6.19 -28.76
C THR A 39 12.33 -6.93 -28.47
N GLU A 40 13.48 -6.35 -28.82
CA GLU A 40 14.79 -6.92 -28.52
C GLU A 40 15.05 -6.98 -27.01
N ALA A 41 14.74 -5.90 -26.28
CA ALA A 41 14.86 -5.88 -24.82
C ALA A 41 13.97 -6.95 -24.15
N ASN A 42 12.71 -7.10 -24.59
CA ASN A 42 11.81 -8.15 -24.10
C ASN A 42 12.33 -9.56 -24.43
N TYR A 43 12.93 -9.74 -25.62
CA TYR A 43 13.53 -11.02 -26.00
C TYR A 43 14.74 -11.37 -25.12
N GLN A 44 15.59 -10.40 -24.81
CA GLN A 44 16.73 -10.62 -23.90
C GLN A 44 16.30 -10.87 -22.46
N MET A 45 15.27 -10.16 -21.96
CA MET A 45 14.70 -10.42 -20.63
C MET A 45 14.09 -11.82 -20.49
N THR A 46 13.57 -12.39 -21.59
CA THR A 46 12.92 -13.71 -21.58
C THR A 46 13.85 -14.88 -21.91
N LYS A 47 15.08 -14.61 -22.41
CA LYS A 47 16.05 -15.63 -22.86
C LYS A 47 16.55 -16.56 -21.74
N GLY A 48 16.52 -16.10 -20.49
CA GLY A 48 16.95 -16.87 -19.31
C GLY A 48 15.83 -17.48 -18.46
N PHE A 49 14.57 -17.18 -18.75
CA PHE A 49 13.43 -17.66 -17.95
C PHE A 49 12.73 -18.82 -18.65
N LYS A 50 12.68 -19.98 -18.00
CA LYS A 50 11.75 -21.05 -18.39
C LYS A 50 10.33 -20.60 -18.05
N PRO A 51 9.44 -20.38 -19.04
CA PRO A 51 8.08 -19.97 -18.75
C PRO A 51 7.34 -21.12 -18.03
N TYR A 52 6.87 -20.87 -16.82
CA TYR A 52 6.11 -21.83 -16.01
C TYR A 52 4.76 -22.19 -16.64
N VAL A 53 4.25 -21.32 -17.53
CA VAL A 53 3.02 -21.50 -18.30
C VAL A 53 3.30 -21.19 -19.76
N GLY A 54 2.72 -21.98 -20.68
CA GLY A 54 2.99 -21.87 -22.12
C GLY A 54 2.79 -20.44 -22.66
N LYS A 55 3.65 -20.02 -23.61
CA LYS A 55 3.68 -18.65 -24.17
C LYS A 55 2.33 -18.13 -24.68
N LYS A 56 1.42 -19.05 -25.06
CA LYS A 56 0.06 -18.75 -25.53
C LYS A 56 -0.87 -18.23 -24.41
N TYR A 57 -0.66 -18.69 -23.17
CA TYR A 57 -1.51 -18.35 -22.00
C TYR A 57 -0.83 -17.36 -21.04
N ALA A 58 0.48 -17.16 -21.16
CA ALA A 58 1.24 -16.20 -20.37
C ALA A 58 0.65 -14.77 -20.35
N PRO A 59 0.25 -14.15 -21.47
CA PRO A 59 -0.32 -12.79 -21.43
C PRO A 59 -1.71 -12.77 -20.77
N THR A 60 -2.54 -13.80 -20.98
CA THR A 60 -3.86 -13.89 -20.36
C THR A 60 -3.74 -14.08 -18.86
N ILE A 61 -2.86 -14.97 -18.40
CA ILE A 61 -2.63 -15.21 -16.97
C ILE A 61 -1.97 -14.00 -16.32
N ALA A 62 -1.00 -13.34 -16.96
CA ALA A 62 -0.39 -12.12 -16.44
C ALA A 62 -1.42 -10.99 -16.28
N THR A 63 -2.30 -10.82 -17.27
CA THR A 63 -3.38 -9.83 -17.20
C THR A 63 -4.40 -10.20 -16.13
N LEU A 64 -4.80 -11.47 -16.04
CA LEU A 64 -5.74 -11.95 -15.04
C LEU A 64 -5.20 -11.77 -13.62
N VAL A 65 -3.94 -12.18 -13.38
CA VAL A 65 -3.26 -12.05 -12.09
C VAL A 65 -3.07 -10.58 -11.73
N SER A 66 -2.63 -9.74 -12.66
CA SER A 66 -2.46 -8.29 -12.41
C SER A 66 -3.81 -7.62 -12.14
N SER A 67 -4.85 -8.00 -12.89
CA SER A 67 -6.20 -7.46 -12.72
C SER A 67 -6.79 -7.91 -11.39
N ILE A 68 -6.63 -9.18 -10.99
CA ILE A 68 -7.04 -9.68 -9.67
C ILE A 68 -6.27 -8.96 -8.55
N PHE A 69 -4.98 -8.71 -8.73
CA PHE A 69 -4.17 -8.02 -7.72
C PHE A 69 -4.53 -6.55 -7.53
N VAL A 70 -5.10 -5.90 -8.55
CA VAL A 70 -5.63 -4.51 -8.46
C VAL A 70 -7.10 -4.50 -8.03
N LEU A 71 -7.90 -5.46 -8.50
CA LEU A 71 -9.31 -5.61 -8.16
C LEU A 71 -9.51 -6.03 -6.71
N ILE A 72 -8.65 -6.88 -6.14
CA ILE A 72 -8.77 -7.31 -4.74
C ILE A 72 -8.67 -6.11 -3.78
N PRO A 73 -7.64 -5.25 -3.83
CA PRO A 73 -7.57 -4.04 -3.01
C PRO A 73 -8.73 -3.07 -3.28
N LEU A 74 -9.14 -2.92 -4.54
CA LEU A 74 -10.20 -1.98 -4.92
C LEU A 74 -11.58 -2.47 -4.47
N LEU A 75 -11.88 -3.76 -4.56
CA LEU A 75 -13.06 -4.40 -3.99
C LEU A 75 -13.00 -4.36 -2.47
N LEU A 76 -11.84 -4.57 -1.86
CA LEU A 76 -11.68 -4.48 -0.40
C LEU A 76 -12.01 -3.07 0.09
N VAL A 77 -11.47 -2.04 -0.58
CA VAL A 77 -11.74 -0.62 -0.29
C VAL A 77 -13.20 -0.26 -0.57
N SER A 78 -13.77 -0.72 -1.68
CA SER A 78 -15.17 -0.44 -2.05
C SER A 78 -16.16 -1.15 -1.11
N LEU A 79 -15.90 -2.40 -0.73
CA LEU A 79 -16.66 -3.12 0.29
C LEU A 79 -16.48 -2.49 1.67
N LEU A 80 -15.27 -2.02 2.03
CA LEU A 80 -15.05 -1.22 3.24
C LEU A 80 -15.92 0.04 3.22
N CYS A 81 -15.85 0.85 2.16
CA CYS A 81 -16.59 2.12 2.06
C CYS A 81 -18.11 1.93 2.06
N ASN A 82 -18.64 0.91 1.39
CA ASN A 82 -20.08 0.62 1.39
C ASN A 82 -20.57 0.01 2.72
N LYS A 83 -19.75 -0.78 3.43
CA LYS A 83 -20.11 -1.38 4.73
C LYS A 83 -19.85 -0.44 5.93
N ILE A 84 -18.95 0.53 5.81
CA ILE A 84 -18.73 1.61 6.79
C ILE A 84 -20.01 2.43 6.98
N LYS A 85 -20.83 2.58 5.93
CA LYS A 85 -22.11 3.29 6.01
C LYS A 85 -23.21 2.57 6.79
N THR A 86 -23.06 1.28 7.12
CA THR A 86 -24.21 0.53 7.66
C THR A 86 -23.92 -0.37 8.86
N TYR A 87 -22.76 -1.04 9.02
CA TYR A 87 -22.63 -2.03 10.13
C TYR A 87 -21.23 -2.37 10.68
N PHE A 88 -20.15 -1.66 10.35
CA PHE A 88 -18.83 -2.01 10.92
C PHE A 88 -18.49 -1.19 12.16
N SER A 89 -18.38 -1.86 13.33
CA SER A 89 -17.73 -1.29 14.50
C SER A 89 -16.28 -0.94 14.15
N LEU A 90 -15.92 0.33 14.29
CA LEU A 90 -14.58 0.88 14.04
C LEU A 90 -13.45 0.03 14.63
N GLN A 91 -13.70 -0.58 15.78
CA GLN A 91 -12.80 -1.51 16.45
C GLN A 91 -12.45 -2.76 15.60
N LYS A 92 -13.42 -3.32 14.88
CA LYS A 92 -13.18 -4.50 14.02
C LYS A 92 -12.25 -4.17 12.85
N ILE A 93 -12.41 -2.98 12.26
CA ILE A 93 -11.52 -2.47 11.19
C ILE A 93 -10.10 -2.29 11.74
N LEU A 94 -9.96 -1.69 12.93
CA LEU A 94 -8.65 -1.50 13.57
C LEU A 94 -7.94 -2.82 13.85
N ILE A 95 -8.65 -3.83 14.39
CA ILE A 95 -8.06 -5.16 14.62
C ILE A 95 -7.62 -5.79 13.30
N PHE A 96 -8.43 -5.68 12.24
CA PHE A 96 -8.07 -6.18 10.91
C PHE A 96 -6.77 -5.53 10.38
N ILE A 97 -6.65 -4.20 10.48
CA ILE A 97 -5.44 -3.47 10.07
C ILE A 97 -4.23 -3.89 10.92
N GLN A 98 -4.40 -4.05 12.24
CA GLN A 98 -3.30 -4.46 13.12
C GLN A 98 -2.83 -5.89 12.85
N ILE A 99 -3.73 -6.82 12.52
CA ILE A 99 -3.37 -8.18 12.07
C ILE A 99 -2.58 -8.09 10.76
N TYR A 100 -3.05 -7.32 9.78
CA TYR A 100 -2.34 -7.12 8.52
C TYR A 100 -0.92 -6.56 8.76
N LEU A 101 -0.81 -5.56 9.62
CA LEU A 101 0.46 -4.90 9.93
C LEU A 101 1.43 -5.84 10.67
N SER A 102 0.91 -6.69 11.56
CA SER A 102 1.68 -7.79 12.14
C SER A 102 2.18 -8.75 11.07
N LEU A 103 1.31 -9.25 10.19
CA LEU A 103 1.70 -10.19 9.14
C LEU A 103 2.75 -9.59 8.20
N TYR A 104 2.61 -8.31 7.86
CA TYR A 104 3.60 -7.55 7.09
C TYR A 104 4.98 -7.57 7.76
N PHE A 105 5.06 -7.16 9.03
CA PHE A 105 6.33 -7.11 9.75
C PHE A 105 6.92 -8.49 10.04
N THR A 106 6.07 -9.49 10.30
CA THR A 106 6.49 -10.89 10.41
C THR A 106 7.08 -11.38 9.10
N THR A 107 6.47 -11.07 7.97
CA THR A 107 6.99 -11.46 6.64
C THR A 107 8.35 -10.82 6.39
N LEU A 108 8.53 -9.54 6.71
CA LEU A 108 9.84 -8.88 6.63
C LEU A 108 10.89 -9.54 7.54
N CYS A 109 10.50 -9.88 8.77
CA CYS A 109 11.37 -10.53 9.74
C CYS A 109 11.80 -11.92 9.24
N ILE A 110 10.85 -12.78 8.91
CA ILE A 110 11.09 -14.14 8.41
C ILE A 110 11.91 -14.12 7.11
N SER A 111 11.57 -13.22 6.18
CA SER A 111 12.31 -13.10 4.92
C SER A 111 13.78 -12.74 5.17
N THR A 112 14.06 -11.86 6.13
CA THR A 112 15.44 -11.53 6.52
C THR A 112 16.13 -12.70 7.21
N LEU A 113 15.42 -13.47 8.05
CA LEU A 113 15.98 -14.64 8.73
C LEU A 113 16.33 -15.78 7.75
N ILE A 114 15.48 -16.04 6.76
CA ILE A 114 15.69 -17.12 5.79
C ILE A 114 16.77 -16.73 4.77
N THR A 115 16.74 -15.51 4.26
CA THR A 115 17.63 -15.09 3.16
C THR A 115 18.93 -14.45 3.64
N GLY A 116 18.99 -14.01 4.89
CA GLY A 116 20.10 -13.21 5.42
C GLY A 116 20.18 -11.78 4.86
N VAL A 117 19.28 -11.41 3.94
CA VAL A 117 19.27 -10.11 3.26
C VAL A 117 17.99 -9.37 3.63
N GLU A 118 18.11 -8.09 3.97
CA GLU A 118 16.94 -7.26 4.28
C GLU A 118 16.11 -6.97 3.02
N PRO A 119 14.82 -7.36 2.97
CA PRO A 119 13.99 -7.23 1.77
C PRO A 119 13.87 -5.79 1.26
N LEU A 120 13.78 -4.83 2.20
CA LEU A 120 13.69 -3.40 1.91
C LEU A 120 14.98 -2.88 1.26
N LYS A 121 16.14 -3.33 1.75
CA LYS A 121 17.45 -2.95 1.20
C LYS A 121 17.67 -3.57 -0.17
N PHE A 122 17.27 -4.84 -0.34
CA PHE A 122 17.30 -5.53 -1.62
C PHE A 122 16.46 -4.80 -2.68
N LEU A 123 15.21 -4.45 -2.35
CA LEU A 123 14.34 -3.68 -3.26
C LEU A 123 14.92 -2.31 -3.60
N PHE A 124 15.52 -1.61 -2.62
CA PHE A 124 16.20 -0.34 -2.87
C PHE A 124 17.34 -0.48 -3.88
N THR A 125 18.15 -1.53 -3.77
CA THR A 125 19.28 -1.77 -4.69
C THR A 125 18.86 -2.28 -6.07
N THR A 126 17.78 -3.06 -6.16
CA THR A 126 17.33 -3.67 -7.42
C THR A 126 16.41 -2.76 -8.22
N SER A 127 15.47 -2.05 -7.56
CA SER A 127 14.52 -1.14 -8.23
C SER A 127 14.11 0.00 -7.28
N GLN A 128 14.82 1.12 -7.39
CA GLN A 128 14.59 2.29 -6.54
C GLN A 128 13.19 2.89 -6.73
N SER A 129 12.64 2.88 -7.95
CA SER A 129 11.29 3.40 -8.24
C SER A 129 10.21 2.58 -7.54
N THR A 130 10.29 1.25 -7.64
CA THR A 130 9.37 0.32 -6.97
C THR A 130 9.45 0.47 -5.46
N TYR A 131 10.66 0.59 -4.91
CA TYR A 131 10.86 0.83 -3.48
C TYR A 131 10.22 2.13 -2.99
N ILE A 132 10.43 3.25 -3.71
CA ILE A 132 9.82 4.55 -3.38
C ILE A 132 8.29 4.44 -3.42
N CYS A 133 7.74 3.83 -4.47
CA CYS A 133 6.30 3.63 -4.62
C CYS A 133 5.70 2.87 -3.43
N PHE A 134 6.30 1.73 -3.06
CA PHE A 134 5.85 0.96 -1.89
C PHE A 134 5.95 1.75 -0.59
N GLN A 135 7.02 2.52 -0.38
CA GLN A 135 7.20 3.32 0.83
C GLN A 135 6.19 4.48 0.93
N VAL A 136 5.86 5.11 -0.20
CA VAL A 136 4.81 6.14 -0.25
C VAL A 136 3.44 5.54 0.06
N LEU A 137 3.07 4.44 -0.61
CA LEU A 137 1.79 3.76 -0.37
C LEU A 137 1.65 3.27 1.07
N GLN A 138 2.73 2.71 1.62
CA GLN A 138 2.75 2.23 2.99
C GLN A 138 2.63 3.38 4.01
N THR A 139 3.33 4.49 3.78
CA THR A 139 3.25 5.66 4.66
C THR A 139 1.86 6.27 4.62
N LEU A 140 1.25 6.39 3.44
CA LEU A 140 -0.13 6.84 3.28
C LEU A 140 -1.11 5.92 4.05
N GLY A 141 -0.98 4.60 3.87
CA GLY A 141 -1.79 3.62 4.59
C GLY A 141 -1.61 3.68 6.11
N TYR A 142 -0.38 3.93 6.57
CA TYR A 142 -0.07 4.05 7.99
C TYR A 142 -0.64 5.33 8.61
N VAL A 143 -0.55 6.47 7.90
CA VAL A 143 -1.19 7.72 8.32
C VAL A 143 -2.71 7.53 8.42
N PHE A 144 -3.32 6.87 7.44
CA PHE A 144 -4.74 6.53 7.50
C PHE A 144 -5.09 5.64 8.71
N TYR A 145 -4.25 4.65 9.02
CA TYR A 145 -4.39 3.83 10.23
C TYR A 145 -4.34 4.68 11.51
N LEU A 146 -3.37 5.61 11.64
CA LEU A 146 -3.28 6.50 12.80
C LEU A 146 -4.52 7.38 12.94
N LEU A 147 -5.08 7.89 11.84
CA LEU A 147 -6.32 8.67 11.85
C LEU A 147 -7.50 7.85 12.38
N LEU A 148 -7.67 6.60 11.91
CA LEU A 148 -8.70 5.70 12.43
C LEU A 148 -8.50 5.40 13.92
N LEU A 149 -7.25 5.32 14.36
CA LEU A 149 -6.91 5.05 15.76
C LEU A 149 -7.25 6.23 16.67
N VAL A 150 -6.99 7.46 16.22
CA VAL A 150 -7.42 8.69 16.91
C VAL A 150 -8.94 8.78 16.95
N MET A 151 -9.62 8.50 15.82
CA MET A 151 -11.09 8.48 15.78
C MET A 151 -11.67 7.47 16.78
N TYR A 152 -11.05 6.30 16.90
CA TYR A 152 -11.46 5.28 17.86
C TYR A 152 -11.21 5.69 19.31
N LEU A 153 -10.09 6.36 19.61
CA LEU A 153 -9.86 6.95 20.93
C LEU A 153 -10.98 7.93 21.28
N VAL A 154 -11.28 8.89 20.40
CA VAL A 154 -12.36 9.87 20.64
C VAL A 154 -13.69 9.15 20.89
N LEU A 155 -14.04 8.17 20.05
CA LEU A 155 -15.27 7.39 20.23
C LEU A 155 -15.35 6.68 21.59
N VAL A 156 -14.26 6.03 22.02
CA VAL A 156 -14.20 5.29 23.30
C VAL A 156 -14.27 6.24 24.50
N PHE A 157 -13.79 7.48 24.36
CA PHE A 157 -13.89 8.49 25.41
C PHE A 157 -15.24 9.21 25.44
N SER A 158 -15.88 9.40 24.28
CA SER A 158 -17.20 10.03 24.16
C SER A 158 -18.37 9.10 24.50
N THR A 159 -18.12 7.79 24.64
CA THR A 159 -19.13 6.80 25.01
C THR A 159 -18.90 6.28 26.43
N GLU A 160 -19.94 5.70 27.05
CA GLU A 160 -19.85 5.03 28.36
C GLU A 160 -19.14 3.66 28.25
N CYS A 161 -17.99 3.62 27.58
CA CYS A 161 -17.14 2.45 27.53
C CYS A 161 -16.45 2.23 28.89
N GLY A 162 -16.36 0.96 29.30
CA GLY A 162 -15.63 0.57 30.50
C GLY A 162 -14.18 1.06 30.51
N LEU A 163 -13.64 1.28 31.70
CA LEU A 163 -12.29 1.80 31.96
C LEU A 163 -11.20 1.01 31.21
N GLY A 164 -11.33 -0.31 31.12
CA GLY A 164 -10.41 -1.18 30.37
C GLY A 164 -10.30 -0.84 28.88
N SER A 165 -11.41 -0.53 28.20
CA SER A 165 -11.39 -0.11 26.79
C SER A 165 -10.70 1.23 26.58
N LYS A 166 -10.82 2.17 27.53
CA LYS A 166 -10.14 3.48 27.49
C LYS A 166 -8.63 3.32 27.65
N PHE A 167 -8.18 2.49 28.58
CA PHE A 167 -6.76 2.18 28.72
C PHE A 167 -6.20 1.43 27.51
N LEU A 168 -6.96 0.48 26.96
CA LEU A 168 -6.57 -0.24 25.77
C LEU A 168 -6.41 0.70 24.56
N SER A 169 -7.36 1.62 24.33
CA SER A 169 -7.27 2.58 23.21
C SER A 169 -6.12 3.58 23.37
N LEU A 170 -5.83 4.03 24.59
CA LEU A 170 -4.63 4.83 24.89
C LEU A 170 -3.34 4.06 24.60
N GLY A 171 -3.25 2.81 25.08
CA GLY A 171 -2.09 1.95 24.81
C GLY A 171 -1.90 1.69 23.32
N GLN A 172 -2.99 1.47 22.58
CA GLN A 172 -2.96 1.34 21.13
C GLN A 172 -2.38 2.58 20.45
N ILE A 173 -2.85 3.78 20.82
CA ILE A 173 -2.31 5.04 20.28
C ILE A 173 -0.83 5.19 20.57
N PHE A 174 -0.42 4.95 21.81
CA PHE A 174 0.97 5.10 22.22
C PHE A 174 1.88 4.17 21.42
N VAL A 175 1.52 2.89 21.31
CA VAL A 175 2.28 1.89 20.55
C VAL A 175 2.26 2.21 19.05
N GLY A 176 1.10 2.54 18.49
CA GLY A 176 0.94 2.92 17.09
C GLY A 176 1.80 4.13 16.71
N PHE A 177 1.78 5.19 17.51
CA PHE A 177 2.64 6.36 17.26
C PHE A 177 4.13 6.03 17.41
N SER A 178 4.51 5.27 18.44
CA SER A 178 5.92 4.91 18.68
C SER A 178 6.51 4.10 17.53
N ILE A 179 5.76 3.08 17.06
CA ILE A 179 6.19 2.26 15.93
C ILE A 179 6.21 3.08 14.64
N GLY A 180 5.17 3.90 14.41
CA GLY A 180 5.09 4.77 13.23
C GLY A 180 6.24 5.76 13.15
N LEU A 181 6.57 6.43 14.26
CA LEU A 181 7.67 7.39 14.33
C LEU A 181 9.02 6.68 14.11
N HIS A 182 9.25 5.56 14.78
CA HIS A 182 10.50 4.82 14.63
C HIS A 182 10.66 4.29 13.19
N TYR A 183 9.61 3.75 12.58
CA TYR A 183 9.61 3.33 11.17
C TYR A 183 9.84 4.51 10.22
N TYR A 184 9.20 5.65 10.47
CA TYR A 184 9.36 6.87 9.67
C TYR A 184 10.83 7.31 9.66
N VAL A 185 11.48 7.41 10.82
CA VAL A 185 12.88 7.86 10.91
C VAL A 185 13.85 6.87 10.27
N THR A 186 13.63 5.56 10.47
CA THR A 186 14.57 4.50 10.05
C THR A 186 14.46 4.13 8.58
N VAL A 187 13.25 4.25 7.99
CA VAL A 187 12.97 3.82 6.63
C VAL A 187 12.53 4.99 5.75
N PHE A 188 11.45 5.68 6.08
CA PHE A 188 10.85 6.68 5.18
C PHE A 188 11.70 7.95 5.03
N HIS A 189 12.19 8.51 6.13
CA HIS A 189 13.07 9.68 6.10
C HIS A 189 14.35 9.39 5.30
N LYS A 190 14.86 8.17 5.39
CA LYS A 190 15.98 7.70 4.56
C LYS A 190 15.62 7.62 3.08
N VAL A 191 14.40 7.21 2.73
CA VAL A 191 13.89 7.23 1.35
C VAL A 191 13.90 8.66 0.79
N VAL A 192 13.43 9.64 1.56
CA VAL A 192 13.43 11.07 1.16
C VAL A 192 14.86 11.56 0.91
N LEU A 193 15.81 11.13 1.73
CA LEU A 193 17.23 11.43 1.57
C LEU A 193 17.94 10.54 0.53
N ARG A 194 17.22 9.64 -0.17
CA ARG A 194 17.75 8.63 -1.11
C ARG A 194 18.87 7.77 -0.51
N GLN A 195 18.82 7.54 0.80
CA GLN A 195 19.75 6.69 1.53
C GLN A 195 19.17 5.28 1.73
N PRO A 196 20.02 4.25 1.87
CA PRO A 196 19.54 2.91 2.18
C PRO A 196 18.81 2.89 3.54
N PRO A 197 17.75 2.09 3.69
CA PRO A 197 17.04 1.95 4.95
C PRO A 197 17.98 1.38 6.02
N LYS A 198 17.92 1.94 7.23
CA LYS A 198 18.56 1.34 8.41
C LYS A 198 17.52 0.45 9.08
N SER A 199 17.31 -0.72 8.50
CA SER A 199 16.46 -1.72 9.13
C SER A 199 17.27 -2.70 9.97
N ASN A 200 16.59 -3.43 10.84
CA ASN A 200 17.12 -4.59 11.53
C ASN A 200 15.98 -5.58 11.72
N TRP A 201 16.21 -6.86 11.42
CA TRP A 201 15.22 -7.93 11.57
C TRP A 201 14.61 -7.97 12.99
N LYS A 202 15.41 -7.67 14.03
CA LYS A 202 14.95 -7.64 15.43
C LYS A 202 13.84 -6.62 15.64
N ILE A 203 13.97 -5.46 15.01
CA ILE A 203 13.03 -4.34 15.14
C ILE A 203 11.70 -4.70 14.46
N HIS A 204 11.75 -5.34 13.29
CA HIS A 204 10.56 -5.88 12.64
C HIS A 204 9.86 -6.96 13.47
N GLY A 205 10.63 -7.84 14.11
CA GLY A 205 10.08 -8.82 15.07
C GLY A 205 9.34 -8.15 16.22
N ILE A 206 9.94 -7.13 16.84
CA ILE A 206 9.32 -6.37 17.94
C ILE A 206 8.01 -5.73 17.48
N TYR A 207 7.97 -5.08 16.32
CA TYR A 207 6.75 -4.48 15.80
C TYR A 207 5.63 -5.49 15.60
N ALA A 208 5.96 -6.65 15.01
CA ALA A 208 5.00 -7.72 14.79
C ALA A 208 4.40 -8.20 16.11
N THR A 209 5.23 -8.45 17.12
CA THR A 209 4.79 -8.86 18.45
C THR A 209 3.90 -7.81 19.11
N CYS A 210 4.26 -6.52 19.02
CA CYS A 210 3.43 -5.44 19.57
C CYS A 210 2.03 -5.42 18.95
N PHE A 211 1.90 -5.50 17.63
CA PHE A 211 0.58 -5.52 16.98
C PHE A 211 -0.21 -6.80 17.28
N LEU A 212 0.45 -7.96 17.39
CA LEU A 212 -0.21 -9.19 17.83
C LEU A 212 -0.75 -9.09 19.25
N LEU A 213 0.05 -8.58 20.18
CA LEU A 213 -0.38 -8.41 21.58
C LEU A 213 -1.59 -7.48 21.66
N ILE A 214 -1.59 -6.37 20.93
CA ILE A 214 -2.75 -5.48 20.86
C ILE A 214 -3.99 -6.24 20.36
N CYS A 215 -3.85 -7.04 19.29
CA CYS A 215 -4.96 -7.83 18.76
C CYS A 215 -5.49 -8.85 19.78
N LEU A 216 -4.60 -9.50 20.52
CA LEU A 216 -4.95 -10.47 21.57
C LEU A 216 -5.70 -9.80 22.72
N PHE A 217 -5.21 -8.66 23.23
CA PHE A 217 -5.87 -7.92 24.29
C PHE A 217 -7.23 -7.36 23.85
N ALA A 218 -7.32 -6.80 22.64
CA ALA A 218 -8.58 -6.34 22.08
C ALA A 218 -9.59 -7.49 21.87
N GLY A 219 -9.11 -8.67 21.46
CA GLY A 219 -9.92 -9.86 21.34
C GLY A 219 -10.37 -10.43 22.69
N ALA A 220 -9.54 -10.35 23.72
CA ALA A 220 -9.85 -10.81 25.08
C ALA A 220 -10.88 -9.89 25.77
N ASP A 221 -10.71 -8.56 25.68
CA ASP A 221 -11.68 -7.59 26.24
C ASP A 221 -13.06 -7.77 25.61
N ARG A 222 -13.12 -8.03 24.30
CA ARG A 222 -14.38 -8.33 23.60
C ARG A 222 -15.01 -9.63 24.07
N ARG A 223 -14.23 -10.70 24.23
CA ARG A 223 -14.72 -11.98 24.74
C ARG A 223 -15.28 -11.82 26.15
N LYS A 224 -14.58 -11.11 27.02
CA LYS A 224 -15.06 -10.81 28.38
C LYS A 224 -16.41 -10.08 28.35
N LYS A 225 -16.56 -9.06 27.51
CA LYS A 225 -17.84 -8.32 27.37
C LYS A 225 -18.99 -9.22 26.89
N ALA A 226 -18.74 -10.11 25.92
CA ALA A 226 -19.76 -11.04 25.42
C ALA A 226 -20.24 -12.05 26.49
N TYR A 227 -19.35 -12.52 27.37
CA TYR A 227 -19.75 -13.41 28.47
C TYR A 227 -20.56 -12.68 29.56
N VAL A 228 -20.21 -11.43 29.89
CA VAL A 228 -20.94 -10.63 30.89
C VAL A 228 -22.37 -10.28 30.41
N GLU A 229 -22.54 -10.01 29.11
CA GLU A 229 -23.86 -9.74 28.53
C GLU A 229 -24.75 -10.99 28.54
N ASN A 230 -24.18 -12.18 28.34
CA ASN A 230 -24.91 -13.46 28.34
C ASN A 230 -25.31 -13.90 29.77
N ASP A 231 -24.44 -13.74 30.77
CA ASP A 231 -24.77 -14.01 32.19
C ASP A 231 -25.86 -13.06 32.73
N GLY A 232 -25.90 -11.82 32.23
CA GLY A 232 -26.90 -10.81 32.61
C GLY A 232 -28.30 -11.11 32.06
N GLU A 233 -28.41 -11.83 30.96
CA GLU A 233 -29.71 -12.28 30.41
C GLU A 233 -30.23 -13.55 31.10
N GLU A 234 -29.35 -14.46 31.54
CA GLU A 234 -29.77 -15.67 32.27
C GLU A 234 -30.30 -15.38 33.69
N GLY A 235 -29.87 -14.28 34.32
CA GLY A 235 -30.34 -13.87 35.66
C GLY A 235 -31.72 -13.18 35.71
N LYS A 236 -32.37 -12.92 34.56
CA LYS A 236 -33.68 -12.22 34.47
C LYS A 236 -34.87 -13.14 34.20
N LYS A 237 -34.67 -14.45 34.21
CA LYS A 237 -35.75 -15.45 34.25
C LYS A 237 -35.77 -16.10 35.63
N ASN A 238 -36.47 -15.46 36.57
CA ASN A 238 -37.19 -16.09 37.69
C ASN A 238 -38.04 -15.03 38.39
#